data_AF-A0A951MQ25-F1
#
_entry.id   AF-A0A951MQ25-F1
#
_cell.length_a   1.000
_cell.length_b   1.000
_cell.length_c   1.000
_cell.angle_alpha   90.00
_cell.angle_beta   90.00
_cell.angle_gamma   90.00
#
_symmetry.space_group_name_H-M   'P 1'
#
loop_
_entity.id
_entity.type
_entity.pdbx_description
1 polymer ?
#
loop_
_entity_poly.entity_id
_entity_poly.type
_entity_poly.pdbx_seq_one_letter_code
_entity_poly.pdbx_strand_id
1 'polypeptide(L)'
;MGARRRPRWGAWVAAAAVTAVTLVVVARSVDGAALETAARAAVVHPLTLTAVLAAYAAAFVVRAAVWRRVVPQLRFGQALAALHVSLAGNHVLPLRLGEPLRVASVVRRAGVPLRPAAASVVTLRAADLLTVGSLAVALGAPVAGRVVGAGAGGVLVLAAAGVAAGTWWLRRTHGSARTRPPGPAVALGTVVSWLLEAAVVWQAARWAGAALSIREAVLVTAVTIAAQVVAVAPGGFGTYEAAAATTLVALGLPAGTALAVALVAHAVKTVYALAAGAVALVVPAPGMLGRLRLERHRPRRRQPAPAAERQRPVVLFLPAHDEEATVAGVVARAPSSVRGHPVEVVVVDDGSTDATAERAAAAGAAVVRFAANRGLGAAVRRGLAEAVDRDAAAVAFCDADGEYAPEELEALVAPILDATADYVVGTRFGGRIQRMLPHRRVGNLVLTALLRIVSRHPVSDGQSGYRALSPAAAAAAEIVHDFNYAQVLTLDLLAKGYRYAEVPISYRFRETGESFVRLGRYVRAVVPAVYRELNAA
;
A
#
# COMPACT_ATOMS: atom_id res chain seq x y z
N MET A 1 -27.71 -23.37 -0.99
CA MET A 1 -26.35 -23.77 -1.41
C MET A 1 -25.96 -23.01 -2.68
N GLY A 2 -25.24 -21.88 -2.56
CA GLY A 2 -24.78 -21.11 -3.71
C GLY A 2 -23.61 -21.82 -4.38
N ALA A 3 -23.77 -22.22 -5.64
CA ALA A 3 -22.71 -22.83 -6.44
C ALA A 3 -21.50 -21.89 -6.51
N ARG A 4 -20.41 -22.25 -5.79
CA ARG A 4 -19.11 -21.61 -5.93
C ARG A 4 -18.65 -21.81 -7.38
N ARG A 5 -18.85 -20.81 -8.23
CA ARG A 5 -18.30 -20.79 -9.60
C ARG A 5 -16.78 -20.96 -9.50
N ARG A 6 -16.26 -22.09 -9.98
CA ARG A 6 -14.82 -22.32 -10.10
C ARG A 6 -14.20 -21.18 -10.93
N PRO A 7 -12.99 -20.68 -10.58
CA PRO A 7 -12.37 -19.61 -11.35
C PRO A 7 -12.14 -20.09 -12.79
N ARG A 8 -12.50 -19.26 -13.77
CA ARG A 8 -12.23 -19.52 -15.19
C ARG A 8 -10.75 -19.25 -15.50
N TRP A 9 -9.89 -20.20 -15.13
CA TRP A 9 -8.43 -20.13 -15.35
C TRP A 9 -8.02 -20.17 -16.83
N GLY A 10 -8.91 -20.59 -17.73
CA GLY A 10 -8.60 -20.78 -19.15
C GLY A 10 -8.02 -19.54 -19.85
N ALA A 11 -8.48 -18.34 -19.48
CA ALA A 11 -7.95 -17.11 -20.09
C ALA A 11 -6.52 -16.77 -19.61
N TRP A 12 -6.18 -17.11 -18.37
CA TRP A 12 -4.83 -16.92 -17.82
C TRP A 12 -3.84 -17.91 -18.44
N VAL A 13 -4.28 -19.16 -18.61
CA VAL A 13 -3.49 -20.21 -19.29
C VAL A 13 -3.23 -19.82 -20.75
N ALA A 14 -4.26 -19.35 -21.47
CA ALA A 14 -4.11 -18.88 -22.84
C ALA A 14 -3.15 -17.68 -22.93
N ALA A 15 -3.27 -16.69 -22.04
CA ALA A 15 -2.35 -15.55 -22.00
C ALA A 15 -0.90 -15.97 -21.73
N ALA A 16 -0.68 -16.89 -20.78
CA ALA A 16 0.66 -17.41 -20.48
C ALA A 16 1.26 -18.17 -21.67
N ALA A 17 0.46 -18.98 -22.37
CA ALA A 17 0.90 -19.69 -23.57
C ALA A 17 1.28 -18.72 -24.70
N VAL A 18 0.45 -17.72 -24.98
CA VAL A 18 0.74 -16.69 -25.98
C VAL A 18 2.03 -15.93 -25.63
N THR A 19 2.22 -15.54 -24.37
CA THR A 19 3.46 -14.89 -23.91
C THR A 19 4.67 -15.79 -24.08
N ALA A 20 4.59 -17.08 -23.74
CA ALA A 20 5.69 -18.02 -23.89
C ALA A 20 6.10 -18.21 -25.37
N VAL A 21 5.13 -18.41 -26.26
CA VAL A 21 5.36 -18.51 -27.71
C VAL A 21 6.01 -17.22 -28.23
N THR A 22 5.47 -16.07 -27.83
CA THR A 22 6.00 -14.76 -28.19
C THR A 22 7.46 -14.62 -27.78
N LEU A 23 7.81 -14.97 -26.54
CA LEU A 23 9.19 -14.90 -26.05
C LEU A 23 10.14 -15.75 -26.89
N VAL A 24 9.72 -16.96 -27.28
CA VAL A 24 10.53 -17.83 -28.15
C VAL A 24 10.73 -17.22 -29.53
N VAL A 25 9.67 -16.67 -30.13
CA VAL A 25 9.75 -16.01 -31.44
C VAL A 25 10.67 -14.79 -31.38
N VAL A 26 10.47 -13.91 -30.40
CA VAL A 26 11.31 -12.72 -30.19
C VAL A 26 12.77 -13.13 -29.98
N ALA A 27 13.04 -14.09 -29.10
CA ALA A 27 14.41 -14.55 -28.83
C ALA A 27 15.13 -15.11 -30.07
N ARG A 28 14.38 -15.67 -31.03
CA ARG A 28 14.93 -16.18 -32.30
C ARG A 28 15.05 -15.13 -33.40
N SER A 29 14.29 -14.04 -33.32
CA SER A 29 14.21 -13.00 -34.35
C SER A 29 14.99 -11.73 -34.01
N VAL A 30 15.42 -11.57 -32.75
CA VAL A 30 16.18 -10.40 -32.30
C VAL A 30 17.61 -10.41 -32.84
N ASP A 31 18.00 -9.29 -33.44
CA ASP A 31 19.41 -8.95 -33.64
C ASP A 31 19.99 -8.48 -32.29
N GLY A 32 20.81 -9.35 -31.68
CA GLY A 32 21.40 -9.10 -30.37
C GLY A 32 22.30 -7.86 -30.34
N ALA A 33 23.05 -7.60 -31.41
CA ALA A 33 23.94 -6.44 -31.49
C ALA A 33 23.13 -5.14 -31.58
N ALA A 34 22.10 -5.11 -32.43
CA ALA A 34 21.23 -3.94 -32.55
C ALA A 34 20.48 -3.63 -31.25
N LEU A 35 19.97 -4.66 -30.57
CA LEU A 35 19.29 -4.50 -29.27
C LEU A 35 20.27 -4.00 -28.20
N GLU A 36 21.48 -4.55 -28.15
CA GLU A 36 22.50 -4.14 -27.21
C GLU A 36 22.95 -2.70 -27.42
N THR A 37 23.20 -2.29 -28.66
CA THR A 37 23.53 -0.89 -29.00
C THR A 37 22.43 0.06 -28.52
N ALA A 38 21.17 -0.26 -28.84
CA ALA A 38 20.04 0.59 -28.46
C ALA A 38 19.83 0.65 -26.94
N ALA A 39 19.96 -0.48 -26.24
CA ALA A 39 19.82 -0.53 -24.79
C ALA A 39 20.98 0.20 -24.07
N ARG A 40 22.23 0.01 -24.51
CA ARG A 40 23.39 0.73 -23.97
C ARG A 40 23.26 2.23 -24.20
N ALA A 41 22.85 2.66 -25.40
CA ALA A 41 22.64 4.09 -25.70
C ALA A 41 21.57 4.73 -24.80
N ALA A 42 20.48 4.01 -24.49
CA ALA A 42 19.47 4.50 -23.55
C ALA A 42 20.03 4.75 -22.14
N VAL A 43 20.96 3.90 -21.67
CA VAL A 43 21.58 4.01 -20.34
C VAL A 43 22.69 5.06 -20.31
N VAL A 44 23.54 5.10 -21.34
CA VAL A 44 24.72 6.00 -21.42
C VAL A 44 24.32 7.46 -21.67
N HIS A 45 23.12 7.72 -22.20
CA HIS A 45 22.60 9.08 -22.45
C HIS A 45 21.43 9.45 -21.51
N PRO A 46 21.68 9.64 -20.20
CA PRO A 46 20.64 9.82 -19.19
C PRO A 46 19.76 11.05 -19.42
N LEU A 47 20.30 12.11 -20.06
CA LEU A 47 19.52 13.30 -20.41
C LEU A 47 18.42 12.99 -21.44
N THR A 48 18.74 12.21 -22.47
CA THR A 48 17.76 11.81 -23.49
C THR A 48 16.71 10.85 -22.93
N LEU A 49 17.13 9.93 -22.05
CA LEU A 49 16.21 9.04 -21.34
C LEU A 49 15.28 9.82 -20.41
N THR A 50 15.82 10.80 -19.67
CA THR A 50 15.02 11.65 -18.79
C THR A 50 14.03 12.50 -19.57
N ALA A 51 14.47 13.12 -20.67
CA ALA A 51 13.62 13.93 -21.54
C ALA A 51 12.47 13.11 -22.14
N VAL A 52 12.74 11.88 -22.60
CA VAL A 52 11.70 11.03 -23.18
C VAL A 52 10.72 10.50 -22.13
N LEU A 53 11.19 10.16 -20.93
CA LEU A 53 10.32 9.82 -19.81
C LEU A 53 9.47 11.01 -19.35
N ALA A 54 10.02 12.23 -19.38
CA ALA A 54 9.28 13.44 -19.07
C ALA A 54 8.21 13.75 -20.12
N ALA A 55 8.51 13.58 -21.41
CA ALA A 55 7.54 13.71 -22.49
C ALA A 55 6.42 12.67 -22.34
N TYR A 56 6.78 11.40 -22.08
CA TYR A 56 5.81 10.34 -21.84
C TYR A 56 4.93 10.64 -20.61
N ALA A 57 5.51 11.14 -19.52
CA ALA A 57 4.76 11.58 -18.34
C ALA A 57 3.82 12.75 -18.62
N ALA A 58 4.28 13.72 -19.42
CA ALA A 58 3.48 14.87 -19.83
C ALA A 58 2.24 14.44 -20.63
N ALA A 59 2.31 13.35 -21.41
CA ALA A 59 1.13 12.79 -22.09
C ALA A 59 0.02 12.43 -21.08
N PHE A 60 0.36 11.80 -19.96
CA PHE A 60 -0.60 11.46 -18.91
C PHE A 60 -1.10 12.69 -18.13
N VAL A 61 -0.26 13.71 -17.97
CA VAL A 61 -0.67 15.01 -17.40
C VAL A 61 -1.74 15.67 -18.27
N VAL A 62 -1.53 15.71 -19.58
CA VAL A 62 -2.51 16.25 -20.54
C VAL A 62 -3.81 15.44 -20.50
N ARG A 63 -3.73 14.10 -20.56
CA ARG A 63 -4.90 13.21 -20.46
C ARG A 63 -5.67 13.44 -19.15
N ALA A 64 -4.98 13.60 -18.02
CA ALA A 64 -5.61 13.88 -16.74
C ALA A 64 -6.32 15.24 -16.72
N ALA A 65 -5.70 16.28 -17.27
CA ALA A 65 -6.29 17.61 -17.37
C ALA A 65 -7.55 17.62 -18.25
N VAL A 66 -7.51 16.90 -19.37
CA VAL A 66 -8.64 16.71 -20.28
C VAL A 66 -9.78 15.94 -19.59
N TRP A 67 -9.47 14.85 -18.89
CA TRP A 67 -10.49 14.03 -18.24
C TRP A 67 -11.31 14.81 -17.22
N ARG A 68 -10.70 15.75 -16.49
CA ARG A 68 -11.41 16.62 -15.54
C ARG A 68 -12.48 17.49 -16.20
N ARG A 69 -12.36 17.78 -17.50
CA ARG A 69 -13.41 18.50 -18.25
C ARG A 69 -14.64 17.60 -18.48
N VAL A 70 -14.45 16.29 -18.58
CA VAL A 70 -15.51 15.28 -18.69
C VAL A 70 -16.12 14.95 -17.32
N VAL A 71 -15.29 14.87 -16.26
CA VAL A 71 -15.72 14.59 -14.87
C VAL A 71 -15.16 15.67 -13.93
N PRO A 72 -15.88 16.80 -13.75
CA PRO A 72 -15.41 17.92 -12.94
C PRO A 72 -15.13 17.59 -11.47
N GLN A 73 -15.74 16.53 -10.94
CA GLN A 73 -15.55 16.06 -9.56
C GLN A 73 -14.15 15.45 -9.32
N LEU A 74 -13.44 15.05 -10.38
CA LEU A 74 -12.09 14.50 -10.25
C LEU A 74 -11.08 15.60 -9.94
N ARG A 75 -10.37 15.45 -8.81
CA ARG A 75 -9.14 16.22 -8.57
C ARG A 75 -8.06 15.74 -9.55
N PHE A 76 -7.14 16.64 -9.91
CA PHE A 76 -6.07 16.33 -10.86
C PHE A 76 -5.23 15.11 -10.46
N GLY A 77 -4.78 15.04 -9.20
CA GLY A 77 -4.03 13.87 -8.72
C GLY A 77 -4.83 12.56 -8.77
N GLN A 78 -6.15 12.61 -8.62
CA GLN A 78 -7.02 11.42 -8.70
C GLN A 78 -7.16 10.93 -10.15
N ALA A 79 -7.38 11.86 -11.08
CA ALA A 79 -7.41 11.54 -12.51
C ALA A 79 -6.06 10.97 -12.99
N LEU A 80 -4.96 11.64 -12.63
CA LEU A 80 -3.60 11.20 -12.98
C LEU A 80 -3.30 9.81 -12.42
N ALA A 81 -3.64 9.55 -11.15
CA ALA A 81 -3.40 8.25 -10.56
C ALA A 81 -4.32 7.15 -11.12
N ALA A 82 -5.57 7.46 -11.47
CA ALA A 82 -6.44 6.50 -12.15
C ALA A 82 -5.90 6.08 -13.54
N LEU A 83 -5.29 7.02 -14.28
CA LEU A 83 -4.60 6.71 -15.53
C LEU A 83 -3.38 5.80 -15.30
N HIS A 84 -2.58 6.05 -14.27
CA HIS A 84 -1.37 5.25 -13.98
C HIS A 84 -1.68 3.88 -13.36
N VAL A 85 -2.70 3.77 -12.51
CA VAL A 85 -3.20 2.46 -12.02
C VAL A 85 -3.68 1.61 -13.19
N SER A 86 -4.40 2.23 -14.13
CA SER A 86 -4.82 1.59 -15.37
C SER A 86 -3.63 1.14 -16.23
N LEU A 87 -2.64 2.02 -16.40
CA LEU A 87 -1.44 1.76 -17.17
C LEU A 87 -0.64 0.58 -16.60
N ALA A 88 -0.34 0.58 -15.30
CA ALA A 88 0.35 -0.52 -14.65
C ALA A 88 -0.46 -1.82 -14.68
N GLY A 89 -1.78 -1.73 -14.44
CA GLY A 89 -2.67 -2.86 -14.55
C GLY A 89 -2.60 -3.54 -15.92
N ASN A 90 -2.54 -2.76 -17.01
CA ASN A 90 -2.38 -3.29 -18.36
C ASN A 90 -1.02 -3.94 -18.62
N HIS A 91 0.04 -3.56 -17.89
CA HIS A 91 1.38 -4.17 -18.04
C HIS A 91 1.57 -5.41 -17.16
N VAL A 92 0.81 -5.54 -16.06
CA VAL A 92 0.93 -6.65 -15.12
C VAL A 92 -0.13 -7.73 -15.35
N LEU A 93 -1.35 -7.35 -15.69
CA LEU A 93 -2.50 -8.26 -15.81
C LEU A 93 -2.76 -8.62 -17.29
N PRO A 94 -3.18 -9.86 -17.57
CA PRO A 94 -3.68 -10.24 -18.89
C PRO A 94 -5.04 -9.59 -19.16
N LEU A 95 -5.52 -9.71 -20.41
CA LEU A 95 -6.85 -9.24 -20.84
C LEU A 95 -7.11 -7.73 -20.66
N ARG A 96 -6.07 -6.93 -20.46
CA ARG A 96 -6.18 -5.46 -20.39
C ARG A 96 -7.21 -4.97 -19.37
N LEU A 97 -7.13 -5.51 -18.16
CA LEU A 97 -7.99 -5.12 -17.03
C LEU A 97 -7.73 -3.69 -16.50
N GLY A 98 -6.90 -2.89 -17.18
CA GLY A 98 -6.60 -1.51 -16.80
C GLY A 98 -7.81 -0.58 -16.83
N GLU A 99 -8.77 -0.75 -17.74
CA GLU A 99 -9.96 0.11 -17.77
C GLU A 99 -10.91 -0.15 -16.58
N PRO A 100 -11.22 -1.42 -16.22
CA PRO A 100 -11.87 -1.72 -14.93
C PRO A 100 -11.13 -1.13 -13.72
N LEU A 101 -9.80 -1.23 -13.68
CA LEU A 101 -8.99 -0.65 -12.59
C LEU A 101 -9.05 0.88 -12.56
N ARG A 102 -9.11 1.53 -13.72
CA ARG A 102 -9.33 2.97 -13.86
C ARG A 102 -10.65 3.39 -13.23
N VAL A 103 -11.73 2.67 -13.55
CA VAL A 103 -13.07 2.91 -12.98
C VAL A 103 -13.06 2.70 -11.47
N ALA A 104 -12.47 1.60 -10.99
CA ALA A 104 -12.37 1.31 -9.55
C ALA A 104 -11.60 2.40 -8.79
N SER A 105 -10.52 2.92 -9.38
CA SER A 105 -9.75 4.04 -8.82
C SER A 105 -10.60 5.31 -8.68
N VAL A 106 -11.36 5.67 -9.72
CA VAL A 106 -12.26 6.83 -9.69
C VAL A 106 -13.35 6.67 -8.64
N VAL A 107 -14.03 5.51 -8.60
CA VAL A 107 -15.10 5.24 -7.63
C VAL A 107 -14.58 5.38 -6.20
N ARG A 108 -13.43 4.75 -5.91
CA ARG A 108 -12.85 4.75 -4.56
C ARG A 108 -12.30 6.11 -4.14
N ARG A 109 -11.70 6.88 -5.05
CA ARG A 109 -11.01 8.14 -4.70
C ARG A 109 -11.91 9.35 -4.73
N ALA A 110 -12.83 9.40 -5.68
CA ALA A 110 -13.64 10.59 -5.93
C ALA A 110 -15.11 10.42 -5.48
N GLY A 111 -15.51 9.24 -5.00
CA GLY A 111 -16.90 8.98 -4.61
C GLY A 111 -17.89 9.10 -5.79
N VAL A 112 -17.40 8.97 -7.02
CA VAL A 112 -18.21 8.99 -8.23
C VAL A 112 -18.88 7.63 -8.37
N PRO A 113 -20.21 7.54 -8.58
CA PRO A 113 -20.89 6.26 -8.73
C PRO A 113 -20.36 5.47 -9.93
N LEU A 114 -20.49 4.14 -9.87
CA LEU A 114 -19.93 3.22 -10.86
C LEU A 114 -20.34 3.56 -12.31
N ARG A 115 -21.63 3.85 -12.55
CA ARG A 115 -22.16 4.12 -13.90
C ARG A 115 -21.54 5.39 -14.53
N PRO A 116 -21.57 6.57 -13.89
CA PRO A 116 -20.85 7.76 -14.37
C PRO A 116 -19.35 7.55 -14.55
N ALA A 117 -18.69 6.84 -13.61
CA ALA A 117 -17.26 6.56 -13.70
C ALA A 117 -16.95 5.72 -14.95
N ALA A 118 -17.67 4.62 -15.16
CA ALA A 118 -17.55 3.77 -16.33
C ALA A 118 -17.85 4.54 -17.63
N ALA A 119 -18.94 5.29 -17.66
CA ALA A 119 -19.29 6.10 -18.83
C ALA A 119 -18.17 7.08 -19.20
N SER A 120 -17.57 7.77 -18.22
CA SER A 120 -16.47 8.71 -18.48
C SER A 120 -15.23 8.05 -19.08
N VAL A 121 -14.92 6.83 -18.64
CA VAL A 121 -13.78 6.05 -19.13
C VAL A 121 -14.04 5.61 -20.58
N VAL A 122 -15.23 5.09 -20.87
CA VAL A 122 -15.60 4.70 -22.24
C VAL A 122 -15.61 5.91 -23.18
N THR A 123 -16.12 7.06 -22.72
CA THR A 123 -16.10 8.32 -23.50
C THR A 123 -14.68 8.75 -23.87
N LEU A 124 -13.75 8.74 -22.92
CA LEU A 124 -12.35 9.05 -23.23
C LEU A 124 -11.72 8.03 -24.15
N ARG A 125 -12.00 6.73 -23.95
CA ARG A 125 -11.47 5.68 -24.81
C ARG A 125 -12.00 5.79 -26.24
N ALA A 126 -13.26 6.15 -26.40
CA ALA A 126 -13.86 6.43 -27.71
C ALA A 126 -13.19 7.61 -28.39
N ALA A 127 -12.95 8.72 -27.67
CA ALA A 127 -12.21 9.87 -28.19
C ALA A 127 -10.77 9.51 -28.58
N ASP A 128 -10.09 8.69 -27.78
CA ASP A 128 -8.75 8.19 -28.08
C ASP A 128 -8.73 7.34 -29.36
N LEU A 129 -9.64 6.37 -29.49
CA LEU A 129 -9.72 5.49 -30.66
C LEU A 129 -10.06 6.26 -31.94
N LEU A 130 -10.95 7.26 -31.84
CA LEU A 130 -11.27 8.16 -32.95
C LEU A 130 -10.05 8.91 -33.43
N THR A 131 -9.36 9.61 -32.51
CA THR A 131 -8.18 10.40 -32.86
C THR A 131 -7.07 9.52 -33.44
N VAL A 132 -6.80 8.36 -32.83
CA VAL A 132 -5.78 7.41 -33.32
C VAL A 132 -6.15 6.86 -34.69
N GLY A 133 -7.40 6.44 -34.89
CA GLY A 133 -7.86 5.92 -36.18
C GLY A 133 -7.76 6.98 -37.28
N SER A 134 -8.17 8.21 -37.00
CA SER A 134 -8.06 9.33 -37.94
C SER A 134 -6.60 9.67 -38.28
N LEU A 135 -5.71 9.70 -37.28
CA LEU A 135 -4.28 9.94 -37.52
C LEU A 135 -3.62 8.79 -38.30
N ALA A 136 -3.95 7.54 -37.99
CA ALA A 136 -3.44 6.37 -38.70
C ALA A 136 -3.87 6.37 -40.17
N VAL A 137 -5.13 6.73 -40.46
CA VAL A 137 -5.63 6.87 -41.84
C VAL A 137 -4.93 8.03 -42.56
N ALA A 138 -4.81 9.19 -41.92
CA ALA A 138 -4.23 10.39 -42.53
C ALA A 138 -2.72 10.25 -42.80
N LEU A 139 -1.97 9.63 -41.88
CA LEU A 139 -0.51 9.49 -41.98
C LEU A 139 -0.09 8.16 -42.63
N GLY A 140 -0.97 7.17 -42.67
CA GLY A 140 -0.68 5.82 -43.16
C GLY A 140 -0.80 5.63 -44.67
N ALA A 141 -1.46 6.56 -45.39
CA ALA A 141 -1.65 6.46 -46.84
C ALA A 141 -0.35 6.20 -47.66
N PRO A 142 0.81 6.84 -47.35
CA PRO A 142 2.06 6.58 -48.06
C PRO A 142 2.69 5.20 -47.78
N VAL A 143 2.29 4.55 -46.70
CA VAL A 143 2.85 3.27 -46.22
C VAL A 143 1.91 2.11 -46.54
N ALA A 144 0.61 2.37 -46.64
CA ALA A 144 -0.42 1.39 -46.98
C ALA A 144 -0.11 0.60 -48.28
N GLY A 145 0.49 1.25 -49.28
CA GLY A 145 0.91 0.60 -50.53
C GLY A 145 2.18 -0.25 -50.43
N ARG A 146 3.03 -0.03 -49.41
CA ARG A 146 4.28 -0.79 -49.19
C ARG A 146 4.12 -1.96 -48.22
N VAL A 147 3.10 -1.92 -47.38
CA VAL A 147 2.71 -3.05 -46.51
C VAL A 147 1.82 -3.99 -47.34
N VAL A 148 2.39 -4.68 -48.33
CA VAL A 148 1.65 -5.67 -49.11
C VAL A 148 1.48 -6.95 -48.28
N GLY A 149 0.25 -7.22 -47.82
CA GLY A 149 -0.13 -8.46 -47.14
C GLY A 149 -1.40 -8.35 -46.30
N ALA A 150 -2.03 -9.49 -45.98
CA ALA A 150 -3.31 -9.61 -45.25
C ALA A 150 -3.34 -8.88 -43.87
N GLY A 151 -2.19 -8.58 -43.28
CA GLY A 151 -2.08 -7.88 -42.00
C GLY A 151 -2.30 -6.36 -42.06
N ALA A 152 -1.94 -5.68 -43.16
CA ALA A 152 -2.06 -4.22 -43.28
C ALA A 152 -3.52 -3.77 -43.42
N GLY A 153 -4.28 -4.51 -44.24
CA GLY A 153 -5.73 -4.35 -44.37
C GLY A 153 -6.43 -4.58 -43.03
N GLY A 154 -5.99 -5.58 -42.26
CA GLY A 154 -6.51 -5.83 -40.92
C GLY A 154 -6.32 -4.65 -39.96
N VAL A 155 -5.15 -4.00 -39.95
CA VAL A 155 -4.89 -2.82 -39.10
C VAL A 155 -5.76 -1.63 -39.50
N LEU A 156 -5.90 -1.34 -40.81
CA LEU A 156 -6.75 -0.26 -41.29
C LEU A 156 -8.24 -0.54 -41.04
N VAL A 157 -8.68 -1.79 -41.18
CA VAL A 157 -10.05 -2.23 -40.84
C VAL A 157 -10.31 -2.09 -39.34
N LEU A 158 -9.37 -2.49 -38.48
CA LEU A 158 -9.47 -2.31 -37.03
C LEU A 158 -9.49 -0.82 -36.64
N ALA A 159 -8.70 0.01 -37.31
CA ALA A 159 -8.72 1.46 -37.12
C ALA A 159 -10.07 2.07 -37.53
N ALA A 160 -10.61 1.70 -38.70
CA ALA A 160 -11.92 2.13 -39.17
C ALA A 160 -13.07 1.64 -38.27
N ALA A 161 -13.02 0.39 -37.79
CA ALA A 161 -13.95 -0.15 -36.83
C ALA A 161 -13.88 0.60 -35.48
N GLY A 162 -12.68 0.97 -35.03
CA GLY A 162 -12.46 1.82 -33.87
C GLY A 162 -13.10 3.20 -34.02
N VAL A 163 -12.99 3.81 -35.21
CA VAL A 163 -13.66 5.08 -35.54
C VAL A 163 -15.19 4.92 -35.52
N ALA A 164 -15.73 3.87 -36.12
CA ALA A 164 -17.17 3.60 -36.12
C ALA A 164 -17.71 3.37 -34.69
N ALA A 165 -17.03 2.55 -33.89
CA ALA A 165 -17.41 2.28 -32.51
C ALA A 165 -17.31 3.54 -31.63
N GLY A 166 -16.23 4.32 -31.78
CA GLY A 166 -16.03 5.56 -31.04
C GLY A 166 -17.08 6.61 -31.38
N THR A 167 -17.38 6.83 -32.67
CA THR A 167 -18.43 7.77 -33.10
C THR A 167 -19.80 7.34 -32.62
N TRP A 168 -20.13 6.05 -32.73
CA TRP A 168 -21.38 5.48 -32.21
C TRP A 168 -21.55 5.74 -30.71
N TRP A 169 -20.49 5.51 -29.92
CA TRP A 169 -20.54 5.76 -28.48
C TRP A 169 -20.69 7.25 -28.16
N LEU A 170 -19.88 8.12 -28.76
CA LEU A 170 -19.94 9.56 -28.51
C LEU A 170 -21.30 10.17 -28.89
N ARG A 171 -21.99 9.62 -29.90
CA ARG A 171 -23.37 10.04 -30.24
C ARG A 171 -24.40 9.62 -29.18
N ARG A 172 -24.13 8.57 -28.40
CA ARG A 172 -25.01 8.07 -27.34
C ARG A 172 -24.65 8.56 -25.94
N THR A 173 -23.57 9.33 -25.78
CA THR A 173 -23.24 9.93 -24.48
C THR A 173 -24.21 11.05 -24.18
N HIS A 174 -25.27 10.75 -23.43
CA HIS A 174 -26.14 11.76 -22.83
C HIS A 174 -25.48 12.32 -21.56
N GLY A 175 -25.43 13.65 -21.44
CA GLY A 175 -24.92 14.31 -20.25
C GLY A 175 -25.68 13.86 -19.02
N SER A 176 -24.98 13.35 -18.02
CA SER A 176 -25.54 13.16 -16.68
C SER A 176 -25.14 14.36 -15.82
N ALA A 177 -25.81 14.59 -14.69
CA ALA A 177 -25.38 15.62 -13.74
C ALA A 177 -23.91 15.52 -13.30
N ARG A 178 -23.27 14.36 -13.53
CA ARG A 178 -21.87 14.08 -13.15
C ARG A 178 -20.90 13.90 -14.32
N THR A 179 -21.35 13.94 -15.58
CA THR A 179 -20.47 13.76 -16.76
C THR A 179 -20.86 14.72 -17.90
N ARG A 180 -19.86 15.38 -18.47
CA ARG A 180 -20.03 16.28 -19.62
C ARG A 180 -19.64 15.58 -20.93
N PRO A 181 -20.27 15.92 -22.07
CA PRO A 181 -19.84 15.40 -23.38
C PRO A 181 -18.42 15.90 -23.71
N PRO A 182 -17.65 15.14 -24.50
CA PRO A 182 -16.32 15.57 -24.89
C PRO A 182 -16.38 16.73 -25.89
N GLY A 183 -15.74 17.85 -25.56
CA GLY A 183 -15.61 19.01 -26.45
C GLY A 183 -14.30 19.00 -27.26
N PRO A 184 -14.06 20.03 -28.10
CA PRO A 184 -12.85 20.15 -28.93
C PRO A 184 -11.54 20.05 -28.14
N ALA A 185 -11.55 20.53 -26.90
CA ALA A 185 -10.42 20.46 -26.00
C ALA A 185 -10.02 19.02 -25.63
N VAL A 186 -10.95 18.06 -25.66
CA VAL A 186 -10.67 16.64 -25.46
C VAL A 186 -9.91 16.09 -26.66
N ALA A 187 -10.39 16.35 -27.87
CA ALA A 187 -9.72 15.93 -29.10
C ALA A 187 -8.31 16.51 -29.20
N LEU A 188 -8.14 17.83 -28.96
CA LEU A 188 -6.83 18.49 -28.99
C LEU A 188 -5.87 17.89 -27.95
N GLY A 189 -6.33 17.72 -26.71
CA GLY A 189 -5.47 17.16 -25.68
C GLY A 189 -5.11 15.69 -25.93
N THR A 190 -6.02 14.91 -26.53
CA THR A 190 -5.71 13.56 -27.02
C THR A 190 -4.62 13.60 -28.09
N VAL A 191 -4.72 14.46 -29.11
CA VAL A 191 -3.66 14.62 -30.14
C VAL A 191 -2.32 14.97 -29.50
N VAL A 192 -2.28 15.98 -28.62
CA VAL A 192 -1.06 16.39 -27.92
C VAL A 192 -0.46 15.24 -27.11
N SER A 193 -1.29 14.49 -26.38
CA SER A 193 -0.81 13.34 -25.61
C SER A 193 -0.17 12.28 -26.50
N TRP A 194 -0.72 12.02 -27.68
CA TRP A 194 -0.15 11.05 -28.62
C TRP A 194 1.17 11.51 -29.25
N LEU A 195 1.28 12.80 -29.59
CA LEU A 195 2.55 13.38 -30.07
C LEU A 195 3.66 13.22 -29.04
N LEU A 196 3.33 13.42 -27.76
CA LEU A 196 4.26 13.22 -26.65
C LEU A 196 4.63 11.74 -26.46
N GLU A 197 3.69 10.81 -26.62
CA GLU A 197 3.97 9.37 -26.54
C GLU A 197 4.85 8.87 -27.70
N ALA A 198 4.70 9.47 -28.89
CA ALA A 198 5.51 9.13 -30.06
C ALA A 198 7.01 9.47 -29.87
N ALA A 199 7.34 10.40 -28.95
CA ALA A 199 8.72 10.71 -28.59
C ALA A 199 9.50 9.48 -28.13
N VAL A 200 8.83 8.49 -27.50
CA VAL A 200 9.46 7.24 -27.06
C VAL A 200 9.96 6.42 -28.25
N VAL A 201 9.12 6.25 -29.27
CA VAL A 201 9.50 5.49 -30.48
C VAL A 201 10.56 6.25 -31.27
N TRP A 202 10.40 7.57 -31.39
CA TRP A 202 11.36 8.44 -32.06
C TRP A 202 12.75 8.37 -31.43
N GLN A 203 12.83 8.46 -30.10
CA GLN A 203 14.10 8.41 -29.38
C GLN A 203 14.69 6.99 -29.38
N ALA A 204 13.86 5.95 -29.29
CA ALA A 204 14.30 4.56 -29.41
C ALA A 204 14.94 4.27 -30.77
N ALA A 205 14.39 4.83 -31.87
CA ALA A 205 15.01 4.75 -33.19
C ALA A 205 16.40 5.37 -33.21
N ARG A 206 16.58 6.56 -32.60
CA ARG A 206 17.88 7.22 -32.51
C ARG A 206 18.91 6.42 -31.71
N TRP A 207 18.49 5.79 -30.61
CA TRP A 207 19.37 4.91 -29.83
C TRP A 207 19.80 3.67 -30.63
N ALA A 208 18.94 3.17 -31.50
CA ALA A 208 19.25 2.08 -32.42
C ALA A 208 20.02 2.52 -33.69
N GLY A 209 20.45 3.79 -33.78
CA GLY A 209 21.16 4.32 -34.96
C GLY A 209 20.27 4.55 -36.19
N ALA A 210 18.95 4.51 -36.04
CA ALA A 210 18.00 4.74 -37.12
C ALA A 210 17.49 6.18 -37.15
N ALA A 211 17.37 6.74 -38.35
CA ALA A 211 16.73 8.04 -38.57
C ALA A 211 15.23 7.82 -38.79
N LEU A 212 14.41 8.30 -37.85
CA LEU A 212 12.96 8.28 -37.95
C LEU A 212 12.43 9.71 -37.81
N SER A 213 11.57 10.15 -38.73
CA SER A 213 10.87 11.42 -38.57
C SER A 213 9.82 11.34 -37.47
N ILE A 214 9.43 12.50 -36.91
CA ILE A 214 8.36 12.54 -35.89
C ILE A 214 7.03 12.02 -36.47
N ARG A 215 6.75 12.28 -37.75
CA ARG A 215 5.52 11.80 -38.43
C ARG A 215 5.47 10.28 -38.49
N GLU A 216 6.60 9.65 -38.80
CA GLU A 216 6.73 8.19 -38.83
C GLU A 216 6.63 7.58 -37.43
N ALA A 217 7.24 8.21 -36.41
CA ALA A 217 7.10 7.78 -35.02
C ALA A 217 5.64 7.84 -34.53
N VAL A 218 4.89 8.86 -34.96
CA VAL A 218 3.45 8.99 -34.67
C VAL A 218 2.66 7.89 -35.37
N LEU A 219 2.97 7.58 -36.64
CA LEU A 219 2.35 6.47 -37.38
C LEU A 219 2.58 5.12 -36.67
N VAL A 220 3.83 4.81 -36.32
CA VAL A 220 4.18 3.57 -35.59
C VAL A 220 3.42 3.51 -34.27
N THR A 221 3.39 4.61 -33.53
CA THR A 221 2.63 4.69 -32.27
C THR A 221 1.14 4.42 -32.51
N ALA A 222 0.52 5.04 -33.52
CA ALA A 222 -0.89 4.83 -33.86
C ALA A 222 -1.21 3.36 -34.20
N VAL A 223 -0.39 2.71 -35.03
CA VAL A 223 -0.56 1.30 -35.41
C VAL A 223 -0.43 0.38 -34.19
N THR A 224 0.54 0.64 -33.31
CA THR A 224 0.71 -0.18 -32.10
C THR A 224 -0.49 -0.11 -31.17
N ILE A 225 -1.10 1.07 -30.98
CA ILE A 225 -2.29 1.24 -30.14
C ILE A 225 -3.49 0.50 -30.72
N ALA A 226 -3.66 0.54 -32.05
CA ALA A 226 -4.72 -0.18 -32.74
C ALA A 226 -4.57 -1.70 -32.57
N ALA A 227 -3.37 -2.24 -32.83
CA ALA A 227 -3.07 -3.66 -32.65
C ALA A 227 -3.27 -4.11 -31.19
N GLN A 228 -2.94 -3.23 -30.26
CA GLN A 228 -3.10 -3.44 -28.84
C GLN A 228 -4.58 -3.62 -28.40
N VAL A 229 -5.58 -3.19 -29.17
CA VAL A 229 -7.01 -3.39 -28.83
C VAL A 229 -7.36 -4.88 -28.67
N VAL A 230 -6.69 -5.77 -29.41
CA VAL A 230 -6.95 -7.22 -29.38
C VAL A 230 -5.90 -8.01 -28.58
N ALA A 231 -4.99 -7.33 -27.89
CA ALA A 231 -3.89 -7.99 -27.20
C ALA A 231 -4.34 -8.69 -25.90
N VAL A 232 -3.95 -9.95 -25.74
CA VAL A 232 -4.32 -10.81 -24.60
C VAL A 232 -3.20 -10.88 -23.54
N ALA A 233 -1.94 -10.79 -23.97
CA ALA A 233 -0.77 -10.86 -23.11
C ALA A 233 -0.59 -9.59 -22.25
N PRO A 234 0.01 -9.69 -21.05
CA PRO A 234 0.40 -8.54 -20.24
C PRO A 234 1.27 -7.55 -21.03
N GLY A 235 0.98 -6.25 -20.89
CA GLY A 235 1.63 -5.17 -21.66
C GLY A 235 1.25 -5.14 -23.14
N GLY A 236 0.49 -6.12 -23.63
CA GLY A 236 0.41 -6.41 -25.06
C GLY A 236 1.74 -6.88 -25.62
N PHE A 237 2.59 -7.51 -24.80
CA PHE A 237 3.85 -8.10 -25.21
C PHE A 237 3.64 -9.05 -26.39
N GLY A 238 4.48 -8.92 -27.41
CA GLY A 238 4.36 -9.58 -28.71
C GLY A 238 3.49 -8.83 -29.70
N THR A 239 2.30 -8.42 -29.30
CA THR A 239 1.39 -7.66 -30.18
C THR A 239 1.94 -6.26 -30.46
N TYR A 240 2.46 -5.58 -29.44
CA TYR A 240 3.07 -4.27 -29.59
C TYR A 240 4.33 -4.36 -30.47
N GLU A 241 5.22 -5.30 -30.17
CA GLU A 241 6.48 -5.50 -30.87
C GLU A 241 6.27 -5.85 -32.33
N ALA A 242 5.36 -6.79 -32.63
CA ALA A 242 5.03 -7.16 -33.99
C ALA A 242 4.47 -5.96 -34.77
N ALA A 243 3.49 -5.25 -34.21
CA ALA A 243 2.90 -4.09 -34.87
C ALA A 243 3.92 -2.96 -35.12
N ALA A 244 4.78 -2.67 -34.13
CA ALA A 244 5.81 -1.66 -34.25
C ALA A 244 6.87 -2.05 -35.29
N ALA A 245 7.41 -3.27 -35.18
CA ALA A 245 8.46 -3.77 -36.06
C ALA A 245 7.97 -3.87 -37.51
N THR A 246 6.77 -4.40 -37.76
CA THR A 246 6.18 -4.46 -39.10
C THR A 246 6.03 -3.06 -39.71
N THR A 247 5.58 -2.08 -38.93
CA THR A 247 5.42 -0.70 -39.42
C THR A 247 6.78 -0.07 -39.73
N LEU A 248 7.77 -0.26 -38.86
CA LEU A 248 9.13 0.25 -39.06
C LEU A 248 9.82 -0.39 -40.27
N VAL A 249 9.62 -1.68 -40.51
CA VAL A 249 10.13 -2.36 -41.72
C VAL A 249 9.49 -1.79 -42.98
N ALA A 250 8.18 -1.52 -42.96
CA ALA A 250 7.50 -0.89 -44.09
C ALA A 250 7.94 0.55 -44.35
N LEU A 251 8.49 1.22 -43.33
CA LEU A 251 9.16 2.52 -43.43
C LEU A 251 10.61 2.42 -43.91
N GLY A 252 11.13 1.21 -44.13
CA GLY A 252 12.46 0.96 -44.70
C GLY A 252 13.54 0.60 -43.68
N LEU A 253 13.20 0.39 -42.40
CA LEU A 253 14.19 -0.06 -41.42
C LEU A 253 14.50 -1.56 -41.60
N PRO A 254 15.76 -1.99 -41.40
CA PRO A 254 16.08 -3.42 -41.32
C PRO A 254 15.29 -4.11 -40.20
N ALA A 255 14.86 -5.35 -40.43
CA ALA A 255 13.99 -6.07 -39.49
C ALA A 255 14.59 -6.21 -38.08
N GLY A 256 15.90 -6.48 -37.97
CA GLY A 256 16.60 -6.55 -36.70
C GLY A 256 16.57 -5.22 -35.93
N THR A 257 16.90 -4.12 -36.60
CA THR A 257 16.83 -2.76 -36.04
C THR A 257 15.40 -2.39 -35.66
N ALA A 258 14.42 -2.67 -36.52
CA ALA A 258 13.00 -2.39 -36.27
C ALA A 258 12.49 -3.09 -35.00
N LEU A 259 12.86 -4.37 -34.80
CA LEU A 259 12.52 -5.12 -33.61
C LEU A 259 13.25 -4.58 -32.36
N ALA A 260 14.53 -4.21 -32.49
CA ALA A 260 15.28 -3.59 -31.40
C ALA A 260 14.63 -2.27 -30.94
N VAL A 261 14.24 -1.40 -31.88
CA VAL A 261 13.52 -0.15 -31.59
C VAL A 261 12.20 -0.43 -30.87
N ALA A 262 11.43 -1.42 -31.35
CA ALA A 262 10.17 -1.81 -30.73
C ALA A 262 10.34 -2.29 -29.29
N LEU A 263 11.32 -3.16 -29.04
CA LEU A 263 11.64 -3.70 -27.72
C LEU A 263 12.11 -2.62 -26.74
N VAL A 264 13.03 -1.75 -27.15
CA VAL A 264 13.53 -0.67 -26.30
C VAL A 264 12.40 0.33 -25.98
N ALA A 265 11.59 0.71 -26.97
CA ALA A 265 10.45 1.59 -26.73
C ALA A 265 9.44 0.97 -25.76
N HIS A 266 9.13 -0.33 -25.89
CA HIS A 266 8.23 -1.02 -24.97
C HIS A 266 8.83 -1.15 -23.56
N ALA A 267 10.13 -1.45 -23.45
CA ALA A 267 10.83 -1.53 -22.17
C ALA A 267 10.77 -0.20 -21.41
N VAL A 268 11.06 0.93 -22.07
CA VAL A 268 10.96 2.27 -21.46
C VAL A 268 9.54 2.57 -20.97
N LYS A 269 8.53 2.28 -21.81
CA LYS A 269 7.11 2.47 -21.42
C LYS A 269 6.73 1.58 -20.23
N THR A 270 7.23 0.34 -20.19
CA THR A 270 6.96 -0.62 -19.12
C THR A 270 7.57 -0.17 -17.80
N VAL A 271 8.85 0.23 -17.79
CA VAL A 271 9.53 0.74 -16.60
C VAL A 271 8.78 1.95 -16.02
N TYR A 272 8.40 2.90 -16.89
CA TYR A 272 7.58 4.04 -16.47
C TYR A 272 6.23 3.59 -15.89
N ALA A 273 5.52 2.70 -16.59
CA ALA A 273 4.21 2.23 -16.19
C ALA A 273 4.23 1.60 -14.80
N LEU A 274 5.21 0.74 -14.52
CA LEU A 274 5.37 0.07 -13.23
C LEU A 274 5.75 1.08 -12.13
N ALA A 275 6.69 1.99 -12.38
CA ALA A 275 7.12 2.98 -11.40
C ALA A 275 5.99 3.97 -11.04
N ALA A 276 5.39 4.60 -12.05
CA ALA A 276 4.31 5.56 -11.85
C ALA A 276 3.05 4.88 -11.30
N GLY A 277 2.77 3.64 -11.71
CA GLY A 277 1.69 2.81 -11.17
C GLY A 277 1.87 2.46 -9.69
N ALA A 278 3.08 2.08 -9.27
CA ALA A 278 3.38 1.79 -7.88
C ALA A 278 3.12 3.01 -6.97
N VAL A 279 3.54 4.21 -7.42
CA VAL A 279 3.21 5.47 -6.74
C VAL A 279 1.69 5.69 -6.74
N ALA A 280 1.05 5.51 -7.90
CA ALA A 280 -0.38 5.73 -8.07
C ALA A 280 -1.24 4.76 -7.24
N LEU A 281 -0.76 3.56 -6.89
CA LEU A 281 -1.44 2.63 -5.99
C LEU A 281 -1.48 3.15 -4.54
N VAL A 282 -0.58 4.04 -4.15
CA VAL A 282 -0.52 4.59 -2.79
C VAL A 282 -1.10 6.01 -2.72
N VAL A 283 -0.86 6.83 -3.76
CA VAL A 283 -1.14 8.27 -3.76
C VAL A 283 -1.97 8.67 -4.99
N PRO A 284 -2.89 9.66 -4.89
CA PRO A 284 -3.38 10.29 -3.66
C PRO A 284 -4.30 9.37 -2.84
N ALA A 285 -4.44 9.70 -1.56
CA ALA A 285 -5.37 9.03 -0.66
C ALA A 285 -6.84 9.28 -1.08
N PRO A 286 -7.75 8.31 -0.88
CA PRO A 286 -7.47 6.95 -0.42
C PRO A 286 -6.75 6.11 -1.51
N GLY A 287 -5.69 5.41 -1.11
CA GLY A 287 -4.91 4.58 -2.03
C GLY A 287 -5.66 3.33 -2.52
N MET A 288 -5.06 2.69 -3.53
CA MET A 288 -5.11 1.25 -3.89
C MET A 288 -5.30 0.31 -2.71
N LEU A 289 -4.34 0.46 -1.81
CA LEU A 289 -4.03 -0.53 -0.79
C LEU A 289 -4.61 -0.18 0.57
N GLY A 290 -5.47 0.84 0.65
CA GLY A 290 -5.94 1.38 1.94
C GLY A 290 -4.98 2.42 2.51
N ARG A 291 -5.19 2.76 3.78
CA ARG A 291 -4.32 3.64 4.56
C ARG A 291 -3.12 2.84 5.05
N LEU A 292 -1.94 3.43 4.89
CA LEU A 292 -0.66 2.89 5.38
C LEU A 292 -0.15 3.64 6.61
N ARG A 293 -0.85 4.70 7.02
CA ARG A 293 -0.53 5.53 8.19
C ARG A 293 -1.82 5.98 8.86
N LEU A 294 -1.78 6.15 10.18
CA LEU A 294 -2.89 6.70 10.94
C LEU A 294 -3.21 8.13 10.49
N GLU A 295 -4.49 8.49 10.59
CA GLU A 295 -4.90 9.87 10.44
C GLU A 295 -4.43 10.70 11.62
N ARG A 296 -4.07 11.96 11.34
CA ARG A 296 -3.71 12.90 12.40
C ARG A 296 -4.98 13.27 13.14
N HIS A 297 -5.15 12.74 14.34
CA HIS A 297 -6.23 13.14 15.24
C HIS A 297 -5.76 14.30 16.11
N ARG A 298 -6.67 15.24 16.39
CA ARG A 298 -6.45 16.16 17.51
C ARG A 298 -6.62 15.38 18.81
N PRO A 299 -5.72 15.53 19.79
CA PRO A 299 -5.86 14.83 21.06
C PRO A 299 -7.22 15.14 21.68
N ARG A 300 -7.88 14.11 22.23
CA ARG A 300 -9.13 14.30 22.97
C ARG A 300 -8.90 15.28 24.12
N ARG A 301 -9.82 16.23 24.29
CA ARG A 301 -9.86 17.08 25.49
C ARG A 301 -10.40 16.21 26.62
N ARG A 302 -9.59 15.97 27.66
CA ARG A 302 -10.06 15.24 28.84
C ARG A 302 -11.11 16.09 29.55
N GLN A 303 -12.24 15.49 29.93
CA GLN A 303 -13.10 16.08 30.95
C GLN A 303 -12.38 15.91 32.30
N PRO A 304 -12.18 16.96 33.09
CA PRO A 304 -11.61 16.82 34.42
C PRO A 304 -12.43 15.77 35.18
N ALA A 305 -11.74 14.78 35.76
CA ALA A 305 -12.42 13.85 36.64
C ALA A 305 -13.03 14.68 37.79
N PRO A 306 -14.26 14.37 38.25
CA PRO A 306 -14.77 14.99 39.46
C PRO A 306 -13.75 14.75 40.59
N ALA A 307 -13.53 15.76 41.43
CA ALA A 307 -12.67 15.65 42.60
C ALA A 307 -13.23 14.52 43.47
N ALA A 308 -12.61 13.34 43.44
CA ALA A 308 -13.09 12.20 44.19
C ALA A 308 -12.51 12.26 45.60
N GLU A 309 -13.40 12.38 46.59
CA GLU A 309 -13.16 12.26 48.04
C GLU A 309 -12.63 10.86 48.45
N ARG A 310 -12.41 9.93 47.50
CA ARG A 310 -11.94 8.56 47.73
C ARG A 310 -10.60 8.31 47.03
N GLN A 311 -9.64 7.75 47.74
CA GLN A 311 -8.35 7.30 47.20
C GLN A 311 -8.55 6.02 46.37
N ARG A 312 -8.99 6.17 45.11
CA ARG A 312 -9.09 5.08 44.14
C ARG A 312 -7.73 4.40 43.96
N PRO A 313 -7.64 3.07 43.79
CA PRO A 313 -6.36 2.37 43.71
C PRO A 313 -5.65 2.61 42.38
N VAL A 314 -4.33 2.47 42.37
CA VAL A 314 -3.57 2.22 41.14
C VAL A 314 -3.47 0.71 40.97
N VAL A 315 -3.99 0.18 39.86
CA VAL A 315 -3.92 -1.26 39.58
C VAL A 315 -2.69 -1.55 38.74
N LEU A 316 -1.75 -2.32 39.28
CA LEU A 316 -0.62 -2.90 38.55
C LEU A 316 -0.94 -4.36 38.24
N PHE A 317 -1.26 -4.67 36.99
CA PHE A 317 -1.48 -6.07 36.61
C PHE A 317 -0.27 -6.69 35.90
N LEU A 318 -0.05 -7.98 36.14
CA LEU A 318 1.09 -8.75 35.63
C LEU A 318 0.56 -9.95 34.83
N PRO A 319 0.58 -9.93 33.49
CA PRO A 319 0.35 -11.15 32.72
C PRO A 319 1.48 -12.15 32.99
N ALA A 320 1.13 -13.39 33.30
CA ALA A 320 2.07 -14.45 33.65
C ALA A 320 1.70 -15.77 32.95
N HIS A 321 2.70 -16.51 32.50
CA HIS A 321 2.56 -17.89 32.02
C HIS A 321 3.86 -18.64 32.30
N ASP A 322 3.81 -19.61 33.21
CA ASP A 322 4.96 -20.40 33.68
C ASP A 322 6.13 -19.52 34.20
N GLU A 323 5.83 -18.62 35.13
CA GLU A 323 6.73 -17.64 35.76
C GLU A 323 6.93 -17.91 37.27
N GLU A 324 6.86 -19.16 37.74
CA GLU A 324 6.93 -19.49 39.17
C GLU A 324 8.21 -18.99 39.86
N ALA A 325 9.31 -18.90 39.11
CA ALA A 325 10.61 -18.49 39.64
C ALA A 325 10.69 -16.99 39.97
N THR A 326 9.89 -16.16 39.30
CA THR A 326 10.06 -14.69 39.25
C THR A 326 8.86 -13.96 39.83
N VAL A 327 7.63 -14.47 39.63
CA VAL A 327 6.38 -13.75 39.92
C VAL A 327 6.29 -13.24 41.37
N ALA A 328 6.64 -14.07 42.36
CA ALA A 328 6.58 -13.67 43.77
C ALA A 328 7.53 -12.50 44.09
N GLY A 329 8.73 -12.52 43.49
CA GLY A 329 9.71 -11.45 43.65
C GLY A 329 9.31 -10.15 42.93
N VAL A 330 8.58 -10.24 41.82
CA VAL A 330 8.02 -9.07 41.13
C VAL A 330 6.90 -8.46 41.99
N VAL A 331 5.98 -9.27 42.50
CA VAL A 331 4.89 -8.82 43.39
C VAL A 331 5.45 -8.15 44.65
N ALA A 332 6.42 -8.76 45.32
CA ALA A 332 7.01 -8.24 46.55
C ALA A 332 7.75 -6.90 46.36
N ARG A 333 8.24 -6.61 45.15
CA ARG A 333 8.92 -5.34 44.81
C ARG A 333 7.97 -4.23 44.36
N ALA A 334 6.70 -4.54 44.11
CA ALA A 334 5.73 -3.51 43.77
C ALA A 334 5.54 -2.56 44.96
N PRO A 335 5.53 -1.23 44.74
CA PRO A 335 5.29 -0.28 45.82
C PRO A 335 3.88 -0.49 46.39
N SER A 336 3.70 -0.31 47.71
CA SER A 336 2.40 -0.44 48.36
C SER A 336 1.46 0.74 48.11
N SER A 337 2.02 1.91 47.78
CA SER A 337 1.28 3.11 47.38
C SER A 337 2.12 3.99 46.46
N VAL A 338 1.47 4.79 45.62
CA VAL A 338 2.10 5.78 44.76
C VAL A 338 1.27 7.07 44.81
N ARG A 339 1.92 8.20 45.12
CA ARG A 339 1.27 9.53 45.21
C ARG A 339 -0.04 9.55 46.03
N GLY A 340 -0.06 8.80 47.15
CA GLY A 340 -1.24 8.71 48.02
C GLY A 340 -2.36 7.79 47.53
N HIS A 341 -2.18 7.10 46.41
CA HIS A 341 -3.07 6.03 45.95
C HIS A 341 -2.53 4.66 46.39
N PRO A 342 -3.33 3.78 47.00
CA PRO A 342 -2.91 2.40 47.27
C PRO A 342 -2.66 1.67 45.95
N VAL A 343 -1.67 0.78 45.93
CA VAL A 343 -1.38 -0.05 44.76
C VAL A 343 -1.97 -1.43 44.96
N GLU A 344 -2.79 -1.87 44.02
CA GLU A 344 -3.31 -3.23 43.96
C GLU A 344 -2.58 -4.02 42.87
N VAL A 345 -1.92 -5.10 43.27
CA VAL A 345 -1.24 -5.99 42.33
C VAL A 345 -2.18 -7.12 41.91
N VAL A 346 -2.37 -7.28 40.61
CA VAL A 346 -3.21 -8.33 40.03
C VAL A 346 -2.39 -9.20 39.08
N VAL A 347 -2.21 -10.47 39.39
CA VAL A 347 -1.58 -11.42 38.45
C VAL A 347 -2.65 -12.05 37.58
N VAL A 348 -2.49 -11.92 36.25
CA VAL A 348 -3.34 -12.59 35.27
C VAL A 348 -2.59 -13.83 34.76
N ASP A 349 -2.90 -14.98 35.36
CA ASP A 349 -2.32 -16.27 34.99
C ASP A 349 -2.99 -16.80 33.71
N ASP A 350 -2.22 -16.84 32.62
CA ASP A 350 -2.64 -17.34 31.30
C ASP A 350 -2.58 -18.87 31.24
N GLY A 351 -3.15 -19.54 32.25
CA GLY A 351 -3.23 -21.00 32.33
C GLY A 351 -1.87 -21.68 32.47
N SER A 352 -1.05 -21.22 33.43
CA SER A 352 0.23 -21.84 33.78
C SER A 352 0.06 -23.29 34.24
N THR A 353 1.10 -24.07 33.99
CA THR A 353 1.24 -25.49 34.35
C THR A 353 2.15 -25.70 35.58
N ASP A 354 2.80 -24.64 36.03
CA ASP A 354 3.67 -24.60 37.21
C ASP A 354 2.98 -23.91 38.42
N ALA A 355 3.75 -23.59 39.47
CA ALA A 355 3.23 -22.95 40.70
C ALA A 355 3.08 -21.41 40.61
N THR A 356 2.97 -20.83 39.40
CA THR A 356 2.89 -19.37 39.21
C THR A 356 1.75 -18.73 39.99
N ALA A 357 0.54 -19.29 39.89
CA ALA A 357 -0.65 -18.73 40.53
C ALA A 357 -0.56 -18.80 42.05
N GLU A 358 -0.10 -19.94 42.59
CA GLU A 358 0.05 -20.17 44.02
C GLU A 358 1.10 -19.22 44.62
N ARG A 359 2.24 -19.06 43.94
CA ARG A 359 3.30 -18.15 44.38
C ARG A 359 2.92 -16.68 44.32
N ALA A 360 2.16 -16.28 43.29
CA ALA A 360 1.61 -14.93 43.19
C ALA A 360 0.65 -14.63 44.36
N ALA A 361 -0.28 -15.54 44.65
CA ALA A 361 -1.22 -15.38 45.76
C ALA A 361 -0.51 -15.34 47.12
N ALA A 362 0.48 -16.22 47.34
CA ALA A 362 1.29 -16.23 48.56
C ALA A 362 2.10 -14.93 48.76
N ALA A 363 2.48 -14.25 47.67
CA ALA A 363 3.15 -12.96 47.71
C ALA A 363 2.19 -11.77 47.91
N GLY A 364 0.87 -12.01 48.01
CA GLY A 364 -0.15 -10.99 48.31
C GLY A 364 -0.84 -10.38 47.09
N ALA A 365 -0.65 -10.93 45.89
CA ALA A 365 -1.38 -10.47 44.70
C ALA A 365 -2.78 -11.10 44.62
N ALA A 366 -3.74 -10.34 44.07
CA ALA A 366 -4.97 -10.93 43.56
C ALA A 366 -4.67 -11.74 42.29
N VAL A 367 -5.23 -12.93 42.15
CA VAL A 367 -4.94 -13.81 41.00
C VAL A 367 -6.20 -14.06 40.18
N VAL A 368 -6.10 -13.81 38.87
CA VAL A 368 -7.13 -14.15 37.88
C VAL A 368 -6.54 -15.19 36.94
N ARG A 369 -7.12 -16.40 36.94
CA ARG A 369 -6.57 -17.55 36.21
C ARG A 369 -7.46 -17.96 35.02
N PHE A 370 -6.84 -18.20 33.86
CA PHE A 370 -7.48 -18.89 32.75
C PHE A 370 -7.32 -20.41 32.88
N ALA A 371 -8.29 -21.15 32.31
CA ALA A 371 -8.27 -22.61 32.33
C ALA A 371 -7.18 -23.23 31.43
N ALA A 372 -6.70 -22.48 30.43
CA ALA A 372 -5.64 -22.88 29.51
C ALA A 372 -4.99 -21.62 28.91
N ASN A 373 -3.78 -21.77 28.35
CA ASN A 373 -3.09 -20.68 27.66
C ASN A 373 -3.88 -20.16 26.46
N ARG A 374 -4.23 -18.87 26.54
CA ARG A 374 -4.94 -18.11 25.49
C ARG A 374 -4.02 -17.15 24.76
N GLY A 375 -2.89 -16.78 25.36
CA GLY A 375 -1.88 -15.89 24.82
C GLY A 375 -1.87 -14.52 25.51
N LEU A 376 -0.71 -13.87 25.44
CA LEU A 376 -0.44 -12.58 26.10
C LEU A 376 -1.48 -11.49 25.80
N GLY A 377 -2.00 -11.42 24.58
CA GLY A 377 -3.06 -10.44 24.24
C GLY A 377 -4.36 -10.68 25.01
N ALA A 378 -4.71 -11.95 25.30
CA ALA A 378 -5.88 -12.30 26.10
C ALA A 378 -5.67 -11.97 27.58
N ALA A 379 -4.48 -12.24 28.12
CA ALA A 379 -4.12 -11.88 29.49
C ALA A 379 -4.19 -10.37 29.71
N VAL A 380 -3.63 -9.57 28.78
CA VAL A 380 -3.69 -8.10 28.86
C VAL A 380 -5.12 -7.57 28.77
N ARG A 381 -5.97 -8.11 27.88
CA ARG A 381 -7.39 -7.70 27.84
C ARG A 381 -8.11 -8.00 29.15
N ARG A 382 -7.86 -9.16 29.78
CA ARG A 382 -8.46 -9.48 31.07
C ARG A 382 -7.93 -8.57 32.18
N GLY A 383 -6.63 -8.26 32.20
CA GLY A 383 -6.04 -7.34 33.17
C GLY A 383 -6.59 -5.92 33.05
N LEU A 384 -6.78 -5.42 31.83
CA LEU A 384 -7.43 -4.12 31.58
C LEU A 384 -8.88 -4.12 32.09
N ALA A 385 -9.66 -5.17 31.80
CA ALA A 385 -11.03 -5.29 32.28
C ALA A 385 -11.10 -5.34 33.81
N GLU A 386 -10.26 -6.15 34.45
CA GLU A 386 -10.18 -6.24 35.90
C GLU A 386 -9.82 -4.91 36.57
N ALA A 387 -8.91 -4.14 35.97
CA ALA A 387 -8.56 -2.81 36.46
C ALA A 387 -9.70 -1.79 36.33
N VAL A 388 -10.51 -1.91 35.27
CA VAL A 388 -11.72 -1.10 35.09
C VAL A 388 -12.79 -1.48 36.12
N ASP A 389 -12.99 -2.78 36.35
CA ASP A 389 -13.95 -3.30 37.34
C ASP A 389 -13.60 -2.85 38.78
N ARG A 390 -12.31 -2.66 39.07
CA ARG A 390 -11.80 -2.14 40.36
C ARG A 390 -11.85 -0.61 40.50
N ASP A 391 -12.43 0.10 39.53
CA ASP A 391 -12.47 1.57 39.49
C ASP A 391 -11.09 2.23 39.69
N ALA A 392 -10.05 1.69 39.05
CA ALA A 392 -8.68 2.18 39.21
C ALA A 392 -8.55 3.68 38.86
N ALA A 393 -7.70 4.43 39.58
CA ALA A 393 -7.31 5.80 39.25
C ALA A 393 -6.35 5.85 38.05
N ALA A 394 -5.46 4.86 37.96
CA ALA A 394 -4.58 4.59 36.84
C ALA A 394 -4.35 3.07 36.74
N VAL A 395 -4.16 2.59 35.52
CA VAL A 395 -3.90 1.18 35.24
C VAL A 395 -2.48 1.08 34.71
N ALA A 396 -1.66 0.21 35.28
CA ALA A 396 -0.33 -0.11 34.76
C ALA A 396 -0.17 -1.61 34.59
N PHE A 397 0.72 -2.02 33.69
CA PHE A 397 1.11 -3.41 33.56
C PHE A 397 2.53 -3.57 33.05
N CYS A 398 3.18 -4.65 33.47
CA CYS A 398 4.46 -5.13 32.98
C CYS A 398 4.53 -6.65 33.06
N ASP A 399 5.49 -7.24 32.36
CA ASP A 399 5.66 -8.70 32.33
C ASP A 399 6.10 -9.23 33.71
N ALA A 400 5.63 -10.44 34.07
CA ALA A 400 5.91 -11.07 35.37
C ALA A 400 7.32 -11.71 35.48
N ASP A 401 8.15 -11.59 34.45
CA ASP A 401 9.47 -12.25 34.34
C ASP A 401 10.63 -11.48 35.00
N GLY A 402 10.35 -10.28 35.53
CA GLY A 402 11.32 -9.44 36.23
C GLY A 402 12.23 -8.61 35.33
N GLU A 403 11.99 -8.57 34.00
CA GLU A 403 12.73 -7.67 33.10
C GLU A 403 12.49 -6.18 33.42
N TYR A 404 11.29 -5.86 33.90
CA TYR A 404 10.90 -4.51 34.32
C TYR A 404 11.04 -4.33 35.83
N ALA A 405 11.23 -3.09 36.27
CA ALA A 405 11.30 -2.71 37.67
C ALA A 405 9.92 -2.17 38.15
N PRO A 406 9.11 -2.95 38.90
CA PRO A 406 7.85 -2.46 39.46
C PRO A 406 8.01 -1.21 40.32
N GLU A 407 9.20 -0.99 40.88
CA GLU A 407 9.57 0.18 41.68
C GLU A 407 9.44 1.50 40.89
N GLU A 408 9.54 1.45 39.54
CA GLU A 408 9.39 2.61 38.67
C GLU A 408 7.92 2.95 38.35
N LEU A 409 6.95 2.29 39.01
CA LEU A 409 5.51 2.46 38.77
C LEU A 409 5.07 3.92 38.89
N GLU A 410 5.56 4.65 39.90
CA GLU A 410 5.19 6.05 40.10
C GLU A 410 5.49 6.90 38.86
N ALA A 411 6.67 6.73 38.24
CA ALA A 411 7.05 7.49 37.06
C ALA A 411 6.11 7.22 35.87
N LEU A 412 5.59 5.98 35.75
CA LEU A 412 4.66 5.61 34.69
C LEU A 412 3.25 6.16 34.90
N VAL A 413 2.74 6.12 36.13
CA VAL A 413 1.36 6.55 36.41
C VAL A 413 1.25 8.04 36.69
N ALA A 414 2.35 8.71 37.05
CA ALA A 414 2.40 10.14 37.30
C ALA A 414 1.73 10.98 36.19
N PRO A 415 2.08 10.83 34.89
CA PRO A 415 1.41 11.59 33.83
C PRO A 415 -0.10 11.31 33.69
N ILE A 416 -0.55 10.11 34.08
CA ILE A 416 -1.97 9.73 34.06
C ILE A 416 -2.73 10.42 35.20
N LEU A 417 -2.16 10.37 36.41
CA LEU A 417 -2.70 10.99 37.62
C LEU A 417 -2.70 12.52 37.50
N ASP A 418 -1.63 13.11 36.96
CA ASP A 418 -1.50 14.55 36.69
C ASP A 418 -2.33 15.00 35.48
N ALA A 419 -3.04 14.07 34.83
CA ALA A 419 -3.87 14.28 33.65
C ALA A 419 -3.13 14.92 32.46
N THR A 420 -1.82 14.76 32.35
CA THR A 420 -0.99 15.25 31.23
C THR A 420 -0.91 14.24 30.09
N ALA A 421 -1.12 12.94 30.36
CA ALA A 421 -1.23 11.88 29.36
C ALA A 421 -2.42 10.96 29.66
N ASP A 422 -2.85 10.19 28.66
CA ASP A 422 -3.87 9.14 28.82
C ASP A 422 -3.30 7.74 28.59
N TYR A 423 -2.13 7.67 27.93
CA TYR A 423 -1.41 6.45 27.64
C TYR A 423 0.11 6.71 27.69
N VAL A 424 0.80 6.00 28.58
CA VAL A 424 2.23 6.15 28.85
C VAL A 424 2.93 4.84 28.53
N VAL A 425 4.06 4.93 27.83
CA VAL A 425 4.95 3.79 27.60
C VAL A 425 6.29 4.06 28.28
N GLY A 426 6.76 3.13 29.11
CA GLY A 426 8.11 3.17 29.63
C GLY A 426 9.11 2.89 28.50
N THR A 427 9.98 3.84 28.15
CA THR A 427 10.99 3.67 27.09
C THR A 427 12.29 3.12 27.66
N ARG A 428 12.68 1.92 27.22
CA ARG A 428 13.96 1.30 27.61
C ARG A 428 15.13 2.05 26.98
N PHE A 429 14.94 2.57 25.77
CA PHE A 429 15.96 3.34 25.05
C PHE A 429 16.15 4.76 25.57
N GLY A 430 15.20 5.29 26.35
CA GLY A 430 15.35 6.55 27.07
C GLY A 430 15.92 6.40 28.49
N GLY A 431 15.98 5.18 29.03
CA GLY A 431 16.48 4.89 30.38
C GLY A 431 17.72 4.00 30.39
N ARG A 432 17.81 3.09 31.36
CA ARG A 432 18.99 2.25 31.59
C ARG A 432 18.75 0.80 31.15
N ILE A 433 19.44 0.35 30.12
CA ILE A 433 19.44 -1.05 29.67
C ILE A 433 20.65 -1.75 30.29
N GLN A 434 20.43 -2.70 31.21
CA GLN A 434 21.52 -3.49 31.78
C GLN A 434 22.12 -4.44 30.73
N ARG A 435 21.27 -5.22 30.07
CA ARG A 435 21.66 -6.12 28.98
C ARG A 435 20.48 -6.37 28.05
N MET A 436 20.74 -6.38 26.75
CA MET A 436 19.79 -6.75 25.70
C MET A 436 20.55 -7.43 24.57
N LEU A 437 20.03 -8.54 24.05
CA LEU A 437 20.69 -9.27 22.97
C LEU A 437 20.74 -8.39 21.70
N PRO A 438 21.86 -8.36 20.94
CA PRO A 438 22.02 -7.46 19.79
C PRO A 438 20.92 -7.60 18.74
N HIS A 439 20.51 -8.83 18.41
CA HIS A 439 19.45 -9.09 17.43
C HIS A 439 18.07 -8.58 17.93
N ARG A 440 17.78 -8.68 19.24
CA ARG A 440 16.56 -8.10 19.83
C ARG A 440 16.61 -6.58 19.79
N ARG A 441 17.78 -5.98 20.07
CA ARG A 441 17.98 -4.54 20.00
C ARG A 441 17.74 -4.01 18.59
N VAL A 442 18.33 -4.65 17.57
CA VAL A 442 18.10 -4.29 16.17
C VAL A 442 16.64 -4.48 15.78
N GLY A 443 16.02 -5.61 16.15
CA GLY A 443 14.60 -5.87 15.90
C GLY A 443 13.69 -4.80 16.51
N ASN A 444 13.92 -4.42 17.77
CA ASN A 444 13.17 -3.38 18.45
C ASN A 444 13.32 -2.01 17.78
N LEU A 445 14.53 -1.65 17.33
CA LEU A 445 14.77 -0.39 16.61
C LEU A 445 14.03 -0.36 15.26
N VAL A 446 14.10 -1.44 14.48
CA VAL A 446 13.40 -1.55 13.19
C VAL A 446 11.88 -1.48 13.37
N LEU A 447 11.33 -2.25 14.30
CA LEU A 447 9.89 -2.25 14.57
C LEU A 447 9.41 -0.90 15.12
N THR A 448 10.22 -0.24 15.94
CA THR A 448 9.93 1.12 16.43
C THR A 448 9.95 2.15 15.30
N ALA A 449 10.92 2.08 14.39
CA ALA A 449 10.97 2.96 13.22
C ALA A 449 9.73 2.80 12.33
N LEU A 450 9.30 1.55 12.09
CA LEU A 450 8.07 1.25 11.36
C LEU A 450 6.84 1.80 12.09
N LEU A 451 6.73 1.57 13.39
CA LEU A 451 5.63 2.09 14.20
C LEU A 451 5.57 3.61 14.15
N ARG A 452 6.71 4.30 14.27
CA ARG A 452 6.81 5.78 14.15
C ARG A 452 6.31 6.29 12.80
N ILE A 453 6.66 5.62 11.70
CA ILE A 453 6.21 5.97 10.35
C ILE A 453 4.69 5.79 10.22
N VAL A 454 4.18 4.67 10.71
CA VAL A 454 2.77 4.27 10.61
C VAL A 454 1.88 5.13 11.52
N SER A 455 2.28 5.34 12.77
CA SER A 455 1.51 6.11 13.76
C SER A 455 1.61 7.62 13.58
N ARG A 456 2.65 8.10 12.90
CA ARG A 456 3.01 9.54 12.81
C ARG A 456 3.28 10.18 14.17
N HIS A 457 3.64 9.38 15.18
CA HIS A 457 3.96 9.83 16.53
C HIS A 457 5.45 9.56 16.83
N PRO A 458 6.16 10.45 17.56
CA PRO A 458 7.55 10.22 17.98
C PRO A 458 7.69 9.12 19.05
N VAL A 459 7.43 7.87 18.67
CA VAL A 459 7.67 6.69 19.53
C VAL A 459 9.16 6.38 19.55
N SER A 460 9.77 6.25 20.73
CA SER A 460 11.17 5.84 20.95
C SER A 460 11.33 4.37 21.30
N ASP A 461 10.30 3.73 21.88
CA ASP A 461 10.31 2.28 22.14
C ASP A 461 8.93 1.65 21.91
N GLY A 462 8.71 1.16 20.69
CA GLY A 462 7.42 0.55 20.32
C GLY A 462 7.16 -0.82 20.93
N GLN A 463 8.18 -1.45 21.53
CA GLN A 463 8.16 -2.86 21.95
C GLN A 463 8.22 -3.02 23.47
N SER A 464 8.30 -1.93 24.23
CA SER A 464 8.32 -2.00 25.69
C SER A 464 6.99 -2.51 26.24
N GLY A 465 7.07 -3.35 27.28
CA GLY A 465 5.94 -3.96 27.94
C GLY A 465 5.48 -3.24 29.21
N TYR A 466 6.25 -2.27 29.72
CA TYR A 466 5.83 -1.49 30.88
C TYR A 466 5.01 -0.27 30.44
N ARG A 467 3.70 -0.28 30.71
CA ARG A 467 2.77 0.72 30.19
C ARG A 467 1.78 1.14 31.25
N ALA A 468 1.28 2.37 31.15
CA ALA A 468 0.21 2.89 31.98
C ALA A 468 -0.89 3.56 31.15
N LEU A 469 -2.13 3.45 31.60
CA LEU A 469 -3.33 3.92 30.95
C LEU A 469 -4.19 4.68 31.95
N SER A 470 -4.83 5.75 31.47
CA SER A 470 -5.97 6.34 32.16
C SER A 470 -7.16 5.37 32.19
N PRO A 471 -8.10 5.51 33.14
CA PRO A 471 -9.27 4.62 33.21
C PRO A 471 -10.09 4.63 31.91
N ALA A 472 -10.23 5.80 31.29
CA ALA A 472 -10.92 5.95 30.01
C ALA A 472 -10.16 5.30 28.83
N ALA A 473 -8.82 5.28 28.86
CA ALA A 473 -8.02 4.58 27.85
C ALA A 473 -8.07 3.06 28.07
N ALA A 474 -8.00 2.60 29.33
CA ALA A 474 -8.12 1.19 29.67
C ALA A 474 -9.47 0.60 29.24
N ALA A 475 -10.57 1.32 29.52
CA ALA A 475 -11.91 0.90 29.12
C ALA A 475 -12.14 0.90 27.60
N ALA A 476 -11.43 1.74 26.85
CA ALA A 476 -11.59 1.86 25.40
C ALA A 476 -10.58 1.02 24.61
N ALA A 477 -9.57 0.44 25.25
CA ALA A 477 -8.50 -0.28 24.58
C ALA A 477 -9.00 -1.55 23.90
N GLU A 478 -8.65 -1.73 22.63
CA GLU A 478 -8.99 -2.92 21.85
C GLU A 478 -7.72 -3.63 21.36
N ILE A 479 -7.63 -4.93 21.63
CA ILE A 479 -6.51 -5.78 21.21
C ILE A 479 -7.07 -6.90 20.34
N VAL A 480 -6.88 -6.78 19.02
CA VAL A 480 -7.56 -7.61 18.00
C VAL A 480 -7.01 -9.04 17.81
N HIS A 481 -6.01 -9.46 18.58
CA HIS A 481 -5.46 -10.82 18.56
C HIS A 481 -4.79 -11.20 19.88
N ASP A 482 -4.57 -12.49 20.10
CA ASP A 482 -4.10 -12.99 21.40
C ASP A 482 -2.57 -13.19 21.46
N PHE A 483 -1.87 -13.01 20.35
CA PHE A 483 -0.43 -13.27 20.26
C PHE A 483 0.45 -12.19 20.92
N ASN A 484 0.12 -10.91 20.73
CA ASN A 484 0.87 -9.76 21.25
C ASN A 484 -0.11 -8.59 21.45
N TYR A 485 0.31 -7.51 22.11
CA TYR A 485 -0.47 -6.27 22.26
C TYR A 485 0.31 -5.03 21.83
N ALA A 486 1.65 -5.05 21.87
CA ALA A 486 2.46 -3.83 21.93
C ALA A 486 2.20 -2.80 20.82
N GLN A 487 2.19 -3.22 19.56
CA GLN A 487 2.01 -2.32 18.41
C GLN A 487 0.52 -2.00 18.20
N VAL A 488 -0.34 -3.00 18.36
CA VAL A 488 -1.78 -2.90 18.13
C VAL A 488 -2.40 -1.95 19.15
N LEU A 489 -2.12 -2.12 20.44
CA LEU A 489 -2.63 -1.26 21.51
C LEU A 489 -2.20 0.20 21.32
N THR A 490 -0.93 0.43 20.94
CA THR A 490 -0.45 1.79 20.68
C THR A 490 -1.16 2.40 19.46
N LEU A 491 -1.33 1.65 18.37
CA LEU A 491 -2.03 2.15 17.19
C LEU A 491 -3.51 2.42 17.48
N ASP A 492 -4.18 1.53 18.22
CA ASP A 492 -5.58 1.64 18.62
C ASP A 492 -5.83 2.92 19.44
N LEU A 493 -5.08 3.11 20.53
CA LEU A 493 -5.25 4.28 21.40
C LEU A 493 -4.88 5.59 20.69
N LEU A 494 -3.85 5.57 19.82
CA LEU A 494 -3.51 6.73 19.00
C LEU A 494 -4.59 7.04 17.95
N ALA A 495 -5.18 6.00 17.34
CA ALA A 495 -6.31 6.15 16.40
C ALA A 495 -7.54 6.74 17.09
N LYS A 496 -7.78 6.36 18.36
CA LYS A 496 -8.84 6.90 19.23
C LYS A 496 -8.52 8.29 19.81
N GLY A 497 -7.33 8.84 19.52
CA GLY A 497 -6.93 10.20 19.88
C GLY A 497 -6.52 10.40 21.34
N TYR A 498 -6.12 9.33 22.04
CA TYR A 498 -5.59 9.42 23.41
C TYR A 498 -4.20 10.06 23.44
N ARG A 499 -3.91 10.82 24.50
CA ARG A 499 -2.63 11.53 24.65
C ARG A 499 -1.52 10.56 25.05
N TYR A 500 -0.50 10.48 24.20
CA TYR A 500 0.64 9.60 24.35
C TYR A 500 1.84 10.31 25.00
N ALA A 501 2.49 9.64 25.95
CA ALA A 501 3.77 10.06 26.51
C ALA A 501 4.72 8.87 26.69
N GLU A 502 6.01 9.16 26.79
CA GLU A 502 7.03 8.17 27.15
C GLU A 502 7.79 8.62 28.39
N VAL A 503 8.14 7.67 29.25
CA VAL A 503 8.97 7.91 30.44
C VAL A 503 10.18 6.97 30.44
N PRO A 504 11.39 7.43 30.75
CA PRO A 504 12.57 6.56 30.88
C PRO A 504 12.35 5.45 31.91
N ILE A 505 12.72 4.22 31.58
CA ILE A 505 12.69 3.08 32.52
C ILE A 505 13.98 2.25 32.49
N SER A 506 14.20 1.50 33.55
CA SER A 506 15.24 0.49 33.64
C SER A 506 14.78 -0.83 33.02
N TYR A 507 15.68 -1.51 32.32
CA TYR A 507 15.44 -2.82 31.73
C TYR A 507 16.55 -3.81 32.10
N ARG A 508 16.14 -4.94 32.66
CA ARG A 508 17.01 -6.05 33.04
C ARG A 508 16.88 -7.17 32.01
N PHE A 509 17.92 -7.99 31.92
CA PHE A 509 17.86 -9.17 31.07
C PHE A 509 17.19 -10.31 31.86
N ARG A 510 16.19 -10.95 31.26
CA ARG A 510 15.54 -12.12 31.83
C ARG A 510 16.54 -13.22 32.15
N GLU A 511 16.47 -13.76 33.37
CA GLU A 511 17.40 -14.79 33.86
C GLU A 511 16.88 -16.22 33.63
N THR A 512 15.56 -16.41 33.55
CA THR A 512 14.88 -17.73 33.45
C THR A 512 13.74 -17.70 32.43
N GLY A 513 13.37 -18.84 31.83
CA GLY A 513 12.25 -18.95 30.87
C GLY A 513 12.61 -18.69 29.40
N GLU A 514 11.70 -19.03 28.47
CA GLU A 514 11.91 -18.92 27.01
C GLU A 514 11.12 -17.76 26.37
N SER A 515 11.67 -17.18 25.31
CA SER A 515 10.94 -16.17 24.52
C SER A 515 9.96 -16.82 23.54
N PHE A 516 8.68 -16.47 23.65
CA PHE A 516 7.63 -16.96 22.75
C PHE A 516 7.58 -16.25 21.38
N VAL A 517 8.39 -15.20 21.16
CA VAL A 517 8.32 -14.37 19.95
C VAL A 517 9.02 -15.07 18.77
N ARG A 518 8.22 -15.64 17.86
CA ARG A 518 8.69 -16.25 16.60
C ARG A 518 8.34 -15.37 15.40
N LEU A 519 9.32 -15.02 14.56
CA LEU A 519 9.16 -14.08 13.42
C LEU A 519 8.01 -14.47 12.48
N GLY A 520 7.90 -15.74 12.11
CA GLY A 520 6.83 -16.21 11.21
C GLY A 520 5.42 -16.03 11.78
N ARG A 521 5.24 -16.30 13.08
CA ARG A 521 3.96 -16.09 13.79
C ARG A 521 3.68 -14.59 13.95
N TYR A 522 4.71 -13.81 14.28
CA TYR A 522 4.63 -12.36 14.38
C TYR A 522 4.13 -11.72 13.08
N VAL A 523 4.73 -12.05 11.93
CA VAL A 523 4.30 -11.48 10.63
C VAL A 523 2.86 -11.84 10.31
N ARG A 524 2.44 -13.09 10.56
CA ARG A 524 1.06 -13.55 10.28
C ARG A 524 0.00 -12.94 11.19
N ALA A 525 0.34 -12.62 12.44
CA ALA A 525 -0.61 -12.06 13.39
C ALA A 525 -0.62 -10.52 13.38
N VAL A 526 0.56 -9.90 13.44
CA VAL A 526 0.70 -8.46 13.69
C VAL A 526 0.49 -7.63 12.42
N VAL A 527 1.01 -8.05 11.26
CA VAL A 527 0.87 -7.25 10.01
C VAL A 527 -0.61 -7.09 9.60
N PRO A 528 -1.44 -8.15 9.58
CA PRO A 528 -2.87 -7.98 9.30
C PRO A 528 -3.61 -7.16 10.36
N ALA A 529 -3.24 -7.29 11.63
CA ALA A 529 -3.83 -6.49 12.70
C ALA A 529 -3.52 -4.99 12.53
N VAL A 530 -2.26 -4.63 12.32
CA VAL A 530 -1.84 -3.26 12.00
C VAL A 530 -2.59 -2.74 10.76
N TYR A 531 -2.73 -3.56 9.72
CA TYR A 531 -3.49 -3.17 8.54
C TYR A 531 -4.96 -2.86 8.85
N ARG A 532 -5.60 -3.69 9.68
CA ARG A 532 -6.99 -3.46 10.12
C ARG A 532 -7.09 -2.18 10.94
N GLU A 533 -6.19 -1.94 11.90
CA GLU A 533 -6.18 -0.70 12.70
C GLU A 533 -6.06 0.55 11.83
N LEU A 534 -5.18 0.53 10.82
CA LEU A 534 -5.00 1.67 9.92
C LEU A 534 -6.23 1.95 9.05
N ASN A 535 -7.07 0.94 8.82
CA ASN A 535 -8.21 0.99 7.92
C ASN A 535 -9.56 0.83 8.63
N ALA A 536 -9.56 0.76 9.97
CA ALA A 536 -10.75 0.90 10.78
C ALA A 536 -11.22 2.36 10.63
N ALA A 537 -12.37 2.53 9.99
CA ALA A 537 -12.97 3.83 9.68
C ALA A 537 -14.17 4.05 10.59
#